data_AF-A0A4U3KPK3-F1
#
_entry.id   AF-A0A4U3KPK3-F1
#
_cell.length_a   1.000
_cell.length_b   1.000
_cell.length_c   1.000
_cell.angle_alpha   90.00
_cell.angle_beta   90.00
_cell.angle_gamma   90.00
#
_symmetry.space_group_name_H-M   'P 1'
#
loop_
_entity.id
_entity.type
_entity.pdbx_description
1 polymer ?
#
loop_
_entity_poly.entity_id
_entity_poly.type
_entity_poly.pdbx_seq_one_letter_code
_entity_poly.pdbx_strand_id
1 'polypeptide(L)' 'MQAQVEIGYDQLVKLVKQLPKKQWTQLKSEVEKNEVLTDTQSDMLTLLLNGPTFSKKQLNEIAKARKEINQWRTK' A
#
# COMPACT_ATOMS: atom_id res chain seq x y z
N MET A 1 19.66 3.15 -31.69
CA MET A 1 18.27 3.61 -31.86
C MET A 1 17.36 2.51 -31.32
N GLN A 2 16.80 2.67 -30.12
CA GLN A 2 15.78 1.76 -29.60
C GLN A 2 14.44 2.24 -30.14
N ALA A 3 13.89 1.51 -31.10
CA ALA A 3 12.55 1.81 -31.62
C ALA A 3 11.55 1.51 -30.51
N GLN A 4 11.04 2.57 -29.88
CA GLN A 4 9.95 2.47 -28.93
C GLN A 4 8.69 2.21 -29.75
N VAL A 5 8.40 0.94 -29.99
CA VAL A 5 7.20 0.53 -30.73
C VAL A 5 6.02 0.79 -29.80
N GLU A 6 5.21 1.80 -30.11
CA GLU A 6 3.90 1.99 -29.48
C GLU A 6 2.96 0.87 -29.94
N ILE A 7 3.07 -0.29 -29.30
CA ILE A 7 2.19 -1.43 -29.60
C ILE A 7 0.88 -1.16 -28.85
N GLY A 8 -0.21 -0.99 -29.61
CA GLY A 8 -1.54 -0.91 -29.04
C GLY A 8 -1.93 -2.20 -28.34
N TYR A 9 -2.74 -2.12 -27.28
CA TYR A 9 -3.18 -3.27 -26.49
C TYR A 9 -3.72 -4.41 -27.37
N ASP A 10 -4.55 -4.09 -28.37
CA ASP A 10 -5.15 -5.08 -29.27
C ASP A 10 -4.12 -5.81 -30.14
N GLN A 11 -3.02 -5.14 -30.49
CA GLN A 11 -1.93 -5.75 -31.26
C GLN A 11 -1.11 -6.70 -30.39
N LEU A 12 -0.86 -6.34 -29.13
CA LEU A 12 -0.25 -7.24 -28.14
C LEU A 12 -1.11 -8.49 -27.94
N VAL A 13 -2.42 -8.33 -27.75
CA VAL A 13 -3.33 -9.47 -27.56
C VAL A 13 -3.30 -10.42 -28.76
N LYS A 14 -3.25 -9.90 -29.99
CA LYS A 14 -3.15 -10.73 -31.20
C LYS A 14 -1.84 -11.50 -31.27
N LEU A 15 -0.72 -10.82 -31.02
CA LEU A 15 0.62 -11.44 -30.99
C LEU A 15 0.70 -12.54 -29.93
N VAL A 16 0.18 -12.25 -28.74
CA VAL A 16 0.22 -13.16 -27.59
C VAL A 16 -0.67 -14.39 -27.84
N LYS A 17 -1.81 -14.25 -28.51
CA LYS A 17 -2.66 -15.38 -28.96
C LYS A 17 -2.02 -16.26 -30.04
N GLN A 18 -1.06 -15.76 -30.80
CA GLN A 18 -0.34 -16.52 -31.83
C GLN A 18 0.86 -17.30 -31.28
N LEU A 19 1.20 -17.13 -30.00
CA LEU A 19 2.34 -17.81 -29.39
C LEU A 19 2.08 -19.32 -29.21
N PRO A 20 3.09 -20.19 -29.40
CA PRO A 20 3.02 -21.59 -29.03
C PRO A 20 2.70 -21.78 -27.54
N LYS A 21 1.96 -22.84 -27.19
CA LYS A 21 1.54 -23.14 -25.80
C LYS A 21 2.66 -23.01 -24.76
N LYS A 22 3.88 -23.44 -25.10
CA LYS A 22 5.05 -23.35 -24.20
C LYS A 22 5.43 -21.90 -23.86
N GLN A 23 5.42 -21.01 -24.85
CA GLN A 23 5.75 -19.60 -24.70
C GLN A 23 4.60 -18.83 -24.04
N TRP A 24 3.34 -19.22 -24.30
CA TRP A 24 2.19 -18.69 -23.58
C TRP A 24 2.28 -18.97 -22.08
N THR A 25 2.60 -20.21 -21.69
CA THR A 25 2.73 -20.57 -20.27
C THR A 25 3.88 -19.83 -19.59
N GLN A 26 5.00 -19.64 -20.29
CA GLN A 26 6.13 -18.85 -19.78
C GLN A 26 5.74 -17.37 -19.61
N LEU A 27 5.08 -16.79 -20.60
CA LEU A 27 4.61 -15.40 -20.54
C LEU A 27 3.61 -15.22 -19.39
N LYS A 28 2.65 -16.14 -19.25
CA LYS A 28 1.69 -16.13 -18.15
C LYS A 28 2.39 -16.16 -16.79
N SER A 29 3.37 -17.05 -16.63
CA SER A 29 4.16 -17.14 -15.39
C SER A 29 4.97 -15.88 -15.10
N GLU A 30 5.48 -15.19 -16.12
CA GLU A 30 6.24 -13.94 -15.95
C GLU A 30 5.33 -12.73 -15.69
N VAL A 31 4.11 -12.71 -16.24
CA VAL A 31 3.10 -11.68 -15.95
C VAL A 31 2.57 -11.83 -14.51
N GLU A 32 2.22 -13.05 -14.10
CA GLU A 32 1.71 -13.32 -12.75
C GLU A 32 2.77 -13.13 -11.65
N LYS A 33 4.06 -13.34 -11.95
CA LYS A 33 5.16 -13.08 -11.00
C LYS A 33 5.25 -11.62 -10.55
N ASN A 34 4.78 -10.67 -11.37
CA ASN A 34 4.89 -9.25 -11.11
C ASN A 34 3.65 -8.65 -10.41
N GLU A 35 2.63 -9.46 -10.08
CA GLU A 35 1.46 -8.97 -9.32
C GLU A 35 1.76 -8.70 -7.83
N VAL A 36 2.99 -8.92 -7.35
CA VAL A 36 3.38 -8.65 -5.95
C VAL A 36 3.98 -7.25 -5.76
N LEU A 37 3.50 -6.25 -6.51
CA LEU A 37 3.94 -4.86 -6.33
C LEU A 37 2.77 -3.89 -6.20
N THR A 38 1.81 -4.19 -5.35
CA THR A 38 0.94 -3.15 -4.78
C THR A 38 0.56 -3.49 -3.34
N ASP A 39 1.48 -3.25 -2.40
CA ASP A 39 1.04 -3.05 -1.02
C ASP A 39 1.77 -1.90 -0.34
N THR A 40 2.00 -0.82 -1.10
CA THR A 40 2.38 0.47 -0.50
C THR A 40 1.29 1.02 0.43
N GLN A 41 0.04 0.54 0.31
CA GLN A 41 -1.02 0.80 1.29
C GLN A 41 -0.84 -0.01 2.59
N SER A 42 -0.34 -1.26 2.56
CA SER A 42 0.03 -2.01 3.78
C SER A 42 0.97 -1.24 4.65
N ASP A 43 2.01 -0.65 4.08
CA ASP A 43 3.07 -0.04 4.88
C ASP A 43 2.56 1.17 5.65
N MET A 44 1.75 2.01 5.01
CA MET A 44 1.12 3.17 5.67
C MET A 44 0.09 2.72 6.72
N LEU A 45 -0.76 1.73 6.42
CA LEU A 45 -1.74 1.21 7.37
C LEU A 45 -1.06 0.55 8.57
N THR A 46 0.00 -0.23 8.34
CA THR A 46 0.80 -0.90 9.37
C THR A 46 1.49 0.12 10.28
N LEU A 47 2.02 1.20 9.71
CA LEU A 47 2.61 2.29 10.48
C LEU A 47 1.57 3.03 11.34
N LEU A 48 0.37 3.29 10.81
CA LEU A 48 -0.70 3.95 11.56
C LEU A 48 -1.27 3.07 12.68
N LEU A 49 -1.41 1.77 12.44
CA LEU A 49 -1.92 0.81 13.44
C LEU A 49 -0.91 0.52 14.56
N ASN A 50 0.38 0.49 14.24
CA ASN A 50 1.45 0.23 15.21
C ASN A 50 2.10 1.50 15.77
N GLY A 51 1.58 2.67 15.40
CA GLY A 51 2.05 3.95 15.90
C GLY A 51 1.94 4.03 17.43
N PRO A 52 2.81 4.80 18.09
CA PRO A 52 2.76 4.96 19.54
C PRO A 52 1.42 5.58 19.96
N THR A 53 0.72 4.91 20.88
CA THR A 53 -0.51 5.41 21.49
C THR A 53 -0.33 5.63 22.98
N PHE A 54 -1.14 6.52 23.56
CA PHE A 54 -1.09 6.75 24.99
C PHE A 54 -1.58 5.52 25.76
N SER A 55 -0.80 5.10 26.75
CA SER A 55 -1.23 4.10 27.72
C SER A 55 -2.40 4.63 28.57
N LYS A 56 -3.16 3.71 29.16
CA LYS A 56 -4.24 4.06 30.10
C LYS A 56 -3.76 4.94 31.26
N LYS A 57 -2.53 4.72 31.74
CA LYS A 57 -1.92 5.52 32.80
C LYS A 57 -1.69 6.96 32.35
N GLN A 58 -1.10 7.15 31.17
CA GLN A 58 -0.88 8.48 30.60
C GLN A 58 -2.20 9.21 30.32
N LEU A 59 -3.21 8.51 29.83
CA LEU A 59 -4.56 9.09 29.66
C LEU A 59 -5.15 9.57 30.98
N ASN A 60 -5.00 8.80 32.06
CA ASN A 60 -5.46 9.18 33.39
C ASN A 60 -4.72 10.42 33.93
N GLU A 61 -3.40 10.50 33.72
CA GLU A 61 -2.60 11.67 34.09
C GLU A 61 -3.03 12.92 33.30
N ILE A 62 -3.23 12.79 31.99
CA ILE A 62 -3.75 13.88 31.14
C ILE A 62 -5.13 14.35 31.62
N ALA A 63 -6.02 13.43 31.99
CA ALA A 63 -7.35 13.76 32.49
C ALA A 63 -7.29 14.54 33.82
N LYS A 64 -6.41 14.12 34.75
CA LYS A 64 -6.19 14.83 36.03
C LYS A 64 -5.63 16.23 35.79
N ALA A 65 -4.59 16.35 34.96
CA ALA A 65 -3.99 17.64 34.61
C ALA A 65 -5.04 18.59 33.97
N ARG A 66 -5.87 18.09 33.04
CA ARG A 66 -6.97 18.88 32.46
C ARG A 66 -7.94 19.41 33.51
N LYS A 67 -8.29 18.58 34.51
CA LYS A 67 -9.18 18.98 35.60
C LYS A 67 -8.57 20.11 36.44
N GLU A 68 -7.31 19.97 36.82
CA GLU A 68 -6.57 20.97 37.60
C GLU A 68 -6.43 22.30 36.85
N ILE A 69 -6.08 22.23 35.56
CA ILE A 69 -5.99 23.42 34.69
C ILE A 69 -7.35 24.12 34.59
N ASN A 70 -8.43 23.37 34.39
CA ASN A 70 -9.77 23.97 34.31
C ASN A 70 -10.15 24.65 35.63
N GLN A 71 -9.85 24.03 36.77
CA GLN A 71 -10.08 24.63 38.09
C GLN A 71 -9.27 25.91 38.30
N TRP A 72 -8.02 25.93 37.84
CA TRP A 72 -7.17 27.14 37.88
C TRP A 72 -7.74 28.27 37.01
N ARG A 73 -8.26 27.95 35.82
CA ARG A 73 -8.84 28.94 34.90
C ARG A 73 -10.18 29.52 35.36
N THR A 74 -10.91 28.80 36.21
CA THR A 74 -12.20 29.23 36.76
C THR A 74 -12.08 29.94 38.11
N LYS A 75 -10.86 30.08 38.66
CA LYS A 75 -10.56 30.97 39.78
C LYS A 75 -10.14 32.33 39.26
#